data_AF-A0A0B1SX02-F1
#
_entry.id   AF-A0A0B1SX02-F1
#
_cell.length_a   1.000
_cell.length_b   1.000
_cell.length_c   1.000
_cell.angle_alpha   90.00
_cell.angle_beta   90.00
_cell.angle_gamma   90.00
#
_symmetry.space_group_name_H-M   'P 1'
#
loop_
_entity.id
_entity.type
_entity.pdbx_description
1 polymer ?
#
loop_
_entity_poly.entity_id
_entity_poly.type
_entity_poly.pdbx_seq_one_letter_code
_entity_poly.pdbx_strand_id
1 'polypeptide(L)'
;MRRPQQLRKAEPTAHEATTTAEGAETTAHVEEATTAAEEAEPTAHEATTTTEEAETTARPGEETTTAEEAETTEHPEQVVTSASKTSETPISTLSSTSNPVGFSRTLVFLKKDTSWKQHVFIRGGLSHLNRNACSPGPYQQHNDPCAMVIKHITTMPTKCPPSSCHEYRAWSRGDSYLDFEGPEIGQGRYNGTEAFGTPCLWTTSDPSQRGYNPFNKYGYAYWLVELLMDCAKTDNGWFEFKGFIPSIGLELDIKQGECAGDGGSAPFRSKNHVARCGAVNVFYWDSGACEISLLS
;
A
#
# COMPACT_ATOMS: atom_id res chain seq x y z
N MET A 1 -33.01 -14.47 68.71
CA MET A 1 -31.87 -15.08 67.98
C MET A 1 -30.66 -14.17 68.14
N ARG A 2 -29.58 -14.68 68.76
CA ARG A 2 -28.41 -13.91 69.21
C ARG A 2 -27.39 -13.74 68.06
N ARG A 3 -26.87 -12.51 67.91
CA ARG A 3 -25.60 -12.20 67.21
C ARG A 3 -24.39 -12.63 68.06
N PRO A 4 -23.26 -12.94 67.42
CA PRO A 4 -21.93 -12.54 67.90
C PRO A 4 -21.23 -11.70 66.81
N GLN A 5 -20.87 -10.44 67.03
CA GLN A 5 -19.68 -9.87 67.69
C GLN A 5 -18.32 -10.23 67.03
N GLN A 6 -17.67 -9.16 66.56
CA GLN A 6 -16.35 -9.05 65.96
C GLN A 6 -15.22 -9.24 66.99
N LEU A 7 -14.02 -9.59 66.53
CA LEU A 7 -12.77 -9.12 67.15
C LEU A 7 -11.64 -8.99 66.13
N ARG A 8 -11.09 -7.77 66.04
CA ARG A 8 -9.83 -7.39 65.37
C ARG A 8 -8.65 -7.59 66.32
N LYS A 9 -7.45 -7.77 65.75
CA LYS A 9 -6.09 -7.33 66.18
C LYS A 9 -5.06 -8.16 65.38
N ALA A 10 -3.85 -7.74 65.02
CA ALA A 10 -3.11 -6.47 65.00
C ALA A 10 -1.82 -6.76 64.18
N GLU A 11 -1.25 -5.76 63.51
CA GLU A 11 0.14 -5.78 62.99
C GLU A 11 1.17 -5.86 64.11
N PRO A 12 2.43 -6.23 63.79
CA PRO A 12 3.49 -5.27 64.02
C PRO A 12 4.54 -5.13 62.91
N THR A 13 5.28 -4.04 63.11
CA THR A 13 6.23 -3.24 62.33
C THR A 13 7.62 -3.87 62.08
N ALA A 14 8.21 -3.49 60.94
CA ALA A 14 9.61 -3.22 60.57
C ALA A 14 10.80 -4.05 61.10
N HIS A 15 11.73 -4.39 60.19
CA HIS A 15 13.17 -4.12 60.34
C HIS A 15 13.89 -4.07 58.98
N GLU A 16 14.68 -3.02 58.76
CA GLU A 16 15.73 -2.88 57.73
C GLU A 16 16.88 -3.87 57.99
N ALA A 17 17.57 -4.30 56.92
CA ALA A 17 19.04 -4.42 56.91
C ALA A 17 19.58 -4.56 55.48
N THR A 18 20.35 -3.56 55.07
CA THR A 18 21.31 -3.53 53.95
C THR A 18 22.58 -4.29 54.34
N THR A 19 23.12 -5.20 53.51
CA THR A 19 24.59 -5.31 53.33
C THR A 19 24.98 -6.12 52.08
N THR A 20 26.14 -5.71 51.57
CA THR A 20 26.88 -5.99 50.33
C THR A 20 27.79 -7.22 50.36
N ALA A 21 28.25 -7.58 49.15
CA ALA A 21 29.62 -7.94 48.74
C ALA A 21 29.94 -9.40 48.36
N GLU A 22 30.61 -9.49 47.19
CA GLU A 22 31.72 -10.37 46.75
C GLU A 22 31.63 -11.88 47.05
N GLY A 23 31.86 -12.81 46.12
CA GLY A 23 32.87 -12.85 45.06
C GLY A 23 33.65 -14.15 45.26
N ALA A 24 33.64 -15.07 44.29
CA ALA A 24 34.60 -16.18 44.21
C ALA A 24 34.53 -16.86 42.85
N GLU A 25 35.53 -16.51 42.05
CA GLU A 25 36.07 -17.19 40.88
C GLU A 25 36.49 -18.63 41.22
N THR A 26 36.14 -19.60 40.37
CA THR A 26 36.78 -20.93 40.37
C THR A 26 37.10 -21.34 38.94
N THR A 27 38.38 -21.19 38.61
CA THR A 27 39.08 -21.82 37.49
C THR A 27 39.21 -23.32 37.70
N ALA A 28 38.93 -24.12 36.65
CA ALA A 28 39.48 -25.46 36.52
C ALA A 28 39.82 -25.74 35.05
N HIS A 29 41.13 -25.77 34.78
CA HIS A 29 41.77 -26.40 33.64
C HIS A 29 41.48 -27.91 33.64
N VAL A 30 41.12 -28.50 32.49
CA VAL A 30 41.56 -29.85 32.11
C VAL A 30 41.82 -29.90 30.60
N GLU A 31 43.08 -30.20 30.33
CA GLU A 31 43.78 -30.87 29.23
C GLU A 31 43.17 -31.11 27.83
N GLU A 32 44.12 -30.93 26.92
CA GLU A 32 44.21 -31.14 25.48
C GLU A 32 44.18 -32.64 25.10
N ALA A 33 43.52 -32.98 23.99
CA ALA A 33 43.81 -34.19 23.24
C ALA A 33 43.55 -33.96 21.74
N THR A 34 44.63 -34.03 20.98
CA THR A 34 44.71 -33.99 19.52
C THR A 34 44.19 -35.28 18.87
N THR A 35 43.45 -35.16 17.76
CA THR A 35 43.42 -36.16 16.68
C THR A 35 43.14 -35.48 15.33
N ALA A 36 43.88 -35.94 14.32
CA ALA A 36 43.89 -35.46 12.94
C ALA A 36 43.04 -36.35 12.01
N ALA A 37 42.94 -35.91 10.74
CA ALA A 37 42.31 -36.52 9.55
C ALA A 37 40.77 -36.38 9.51
N GLU A 38 40.12 -36.10 8.38
CA GLU A 38 40.40 -36.54 7.00
C GLU A 38 39.69 -35.62 5.98
N GLU A 39 40.36 -35.37 4.85
CA GLU A 39 39.81 -34.76 3.64
C GLU A 39 38.65 -35.60 3.06
N ALA A 40 37.59 -34.94 2.59
CA ALA A 40 36.63 -35.55 1.67
C ALA A 40 36.43 -34.61 0.47
N GLU A 41 36.84 -35.09 -0.70
CA GLU A 41 36.59 -34.53 -2.03
C GLU A 41 35.09 -34.42 -2.37
N PRO A 42 34.72 -33.54 -3.31
CA PRO A 42 33.36 -33.38 -3.80
C PRO A 42 33.04 -34.38 -4.93
N THR A 43 31.96 -35.14 -4.77
CA THR A 43 31.41 -36.00 -5.82
C THR A 43 30.70 -35.17 -6.89
N ALA A 44 31.16 -35.32 -8.13
CA ALA A 44 30.53 -34.81 -9.34
C ALA A 44 29.14 -35.42 -9.56
N HIS A 45 28.15 -34.59 -9.90
CA HIS A 45 26.91 -35.04 -10.51
C HIS A 45 26.93 -34.77 -12.01
N GLU A 46 26.73 -35.86 -12.74
CA GLU A 46 26.69 -35.95 -14.19
C GLU A 46 25.62 -35.04 -14.82
N ALA A 47 26.04 -34.42 -15.92
CA ALA A 47 25.17 -33.77 -16.88
C ALA A 47 24.52 -34.82 -17.80
N THR A 48 23.19 -34.81 -17.87
CA THR A 48 22.46 -35.52 -18.92
C THR A 48 21.83 -34.51 -19.87
N THR A 49 22.51 -34.36 -21.00
CA THR A 49 22.03 -33.70 -22.22
C THR A 49 20.88 -34.51 -22.82
N THR A 50 19.76 -33.86 -23.15
CA THR A 50 18.82 -34.37 -24.15
C THR A 50 18.52 -33.28 -25.15
N THR A 51 18.73 -33.65 -26.41
CA THR A 51 18.69 -32.83 -27.62
C THR A 51 17.26 -32.70 -28.14
N GLU A 52 17.05 -31.60 -28.87
CA GLU A 52 15.90 -31.18 -29.66
C GLU A 52 15.20 -32.28 -30.47
N GLU A 53 13.88 -32.13 -30.63
CA GLU A 53 13.26 -32.21 -31.95
C GLU A 53 12.29 -31.03 -32.13
N ALA A 54 12.56 -30.27 -33.19
CA ALA A 54 11.70 -29.21 -33.73
C ALA A 54 10.76 -29.84 -34.77
N GLU A 55 9.46 -29.67 -34.60
CA GLU A 55 8.48 -30.00 -35.64
C GLU A 55 7.89 -28.71 -36.21
N THR A 56 8.16 -28.51 -37.50
CA THR A 56 7.68 -27.41 -38.34
C THR A 56 6.48 -27.92 -39.11
N THR A 57 5.30 -27.30 -38.96
CA THR A 57 4.17 -27.55 -39.87
C THR A 57 3.46 -26.25 -40.22
N ALA A 58 3.23 -26.10 -41.52
CA ALA A 58 2.92 -24.87 -42.23
C ALA A 58 1.45 -24.41 -42.16
N ARG A 59 1.27 -23.11 -42.43
CA ARG A 59 0.04 -22.43 -42.90
C ARG A 59 -0.41 -23.01 -44.25
N PRO A 60 -1.72 -23.01 -44.61
CA PRO A 60 -2.27 -21.83 -45.30
C PRO A 60 -3.76 -21.56 -45.01
N GLY A 61 -4.20 -20.32 -45.25
CA GLY A 61 -5.60 -19.91 -45.10
C GLY A 61 -5.75 -18.40 -45.21
N GLU A 62 -5.64 -17.91 -46.43
CA GLU A 62 -5.89 -16.56 -46.90
C GLU A 62 -7.41 -16.37 -47.05
N GLU A 63 -7.99 -15.34 -46.44
CA GLU A 63 -9.26 -14.80 -46.92
C GLU A 63 -9.31 -13.28 -46.70
N THR A 64 -9.04 -12.61 -47.80
CA THR A 64 -9.19 -11.18 -48.05
C THR A 64 -10.68 -10.88 -48.21
N THR A 65 -11.23 -9.95 -47.46
CA THR A 65 -12.47 -9.26 -47.84
C THR A 65 -12.33 -7.76 -47.74
N THR A 66 -12.91 -7.16 -48.76
CA THR A 66 -12.69 -5.85 -49.36
C THR A 66 -13.40 -4.74 -48.59
N ALA A 67 -12.90 -3.52 -48.79
CA ALA A 67 -13.44 -2.24 -48.38
C ALA A 67 -14.93 -2.04 -48.69
N GLU A 68 -15.61 -1.24 -47.85
CA GLU A 68 -16.68 -0.38 -48.32
C GLU A 68 -16.56 1.01 -47.68
N GLU A 69 -16.41 1.96 -48.58
CA GLU A 69 -16.32 3.40 -48.42
C GLU A 69 -17.75 3.95 -48.51
N ALA A 70 -18.15 4.86 -47.61
CA ALA A 70 -19.36 5.63 -47.78
C ALA A 70 -19.08 7.10 -47.46
N GLU A 71 -19.00 7.84 -48.56
CA GLU A 71 -18.90 9.28 -48.71
C GLU A 71 -20.22 10.00 -48.36
N THR A 72 -20.05 11.23 -47.87
CA THR A 72 -20.81 12.43 -48.24
C THR A 72 -22.28 12.59 -47.82
N THR A 73 -22.53 13.58 -46.96
CA THR A 73 -23.46 14.68 -47.31
C THR A 73 -23.16 15.96 -46.51
N GLU A 74 -22.78 17.02 -47.24
CA GLU A 74 -22.79 18.41 -46.81
C GLU A 74 -24.22 19.02 -46.89
N HIS A 75 -24.33 20.23 -46.32
CA HIS A 75 -25.24 21.35 -46.65
C HIS A 75 -26.41 21.61 -45.65
N PRO A 76 -26.90 22.87 -45.48
CA PRO A 76 -26.18 24.09 -45.10
C PRO A 76 -26.84 24.84 -43.91
N GLU A 77 -26.11 25.84 -43.38
CA GLU A 77 -26.59 27.18 -43.00
C GLU A 77 -27.90 27.33 -42.20
N GLN A 78 -27.79 27.82 -40.95
CA GLN A 78 -28.59 28.97 -40.49
C GLN A 78 -27.85 29.79 -39.42
N VAL A 79 -27.50 31.00 -39.81
CA VAL A 79 -27.08 32.11 -38.96
C VAL A 79 -28.31 32.61 -38.20
N VAL A 80 -28.28 32.55 -36.87
CA VAL A 80 -29.22 33.28 -36.02
C VAL A 80 -28.44 34.08 -35.00
N THR A 81 -28.23 35.34 -35.35
CA THR A 81 -27.73 36.40 -34.47
C THR A 81 -28.74 36.61 -33.35
N SER A 82 -28.35 36.41 -32.10
CA SER A 82 -29.17 36.78 -30.94
C SER A 82 -28.31 37.42 -29.86
N ALA A 83 -28.80 38.56 -29.40
CA ALA A 83 -28.09 39.59 -28.67
C ALA A 83 -27.45 39.12 -27.36
N SER A 84 -26.19 39.50 -27.15
CA SER A 84 -25.51 39.42 -25.86
C SER A 84 -26.21 40.31 -24.84
N LYS A 85 -26.83 39.67 -23.86
CA LYS A 85 -27.25 40.29 -22.61
C LYS A 85 -26.15 40.03 -21.59
N THR A 86 -25.42 41.08 -21.22
CA THR A 86 -24.42 41.07 -20.14
C THR A 86 -25.12 40.63 -18.86
N SER A 87 -24.94 39.36 -18.51
CA SER A 87 -25.33 38.80 -17.22
C SER A 87 -24.07 38.79 -16.38
N GLU A 88 -24.00 39.69 -15.40
CA GLU A 88 -22.95 39.70 -14.39
C GLU A 88 -22.93 38.35 -13.67
N THR A 89 -21.88 37.58 -13.92
CA THR A 89 -21.59 36.33 -13.21
C THR A 89 -21.35 36.67 -11.74
N PRO A 90 -22.08 36.08 -10.78
CA PRO A 90 -21.68 36.21 -9.39
C PRO A 90 -20.31 35.54 -9.24
N ILE A 91 -19.34 36.31 -8.75
CA ILE A 91 -18.01 35.84 -8.39
C ILE A 91 -18.19 34.70 -7.41
N SER A 92 -18.02 33.48 -7.91
CA SER A 92 -17.95 32.26 -7.10
C SER A 92 -16.69 32.38 -6.26
N THR A 93 -16.88 32.67 -4.98
CA THR A 93 -15.83 32.67 -3.97
C THR A 93 -15.29 31.25 -3.86
N LEU A 94 -14.26 30.93 -4.64
CA LEU A 94 -13.54 29.67 -4.54
C LEU A 94 -13.02 29.56 -3.11
N SER A 95 -13.61 28.65 -2.35
CA SER A 95 -13.08 28.23 -1.06
C SER A 95 -11.74 27.58 -1.33
N SER A 96 -10.65 28.36 -1.23
CA SER A 96 -9.29 27.85 -1.33
C SER A 96 -9.01 27.06 -0.05
N THR A 97 -9.44 25.81 -0.02
CA THR A 97 -9.01 24.85 1.01
C THR A 97 -7.50 24.72 0.87
N SER A 98 -6.75 25.41 1.74
CA SER A 98 -5.30 25.35 1.75
C SER A 98 -4.87 23.90 1.93
N ASN A 99 -3.90 23.45 1.13
CA ASN A 99 -3.39 22.10 1.25
C ASN A 99 -2.85 21.84 2.67
N PRO A 100 -3.04 20.63 3.21
CA PRO A 100 -2.46 20.27 4.50
C PRO A 100 -0.94 20.44 4.46
N VAL A 101 -0.36 20.98 5.54
CA VAL A 101 1.09 21.13 5.68
C VAL A 101 1.60 20.13 6.73
N GLY A 102 2.66 19.40 6.40
CA GLY A 102 3.25 18.37 7.26
C GLY A 102 2.48 17.04 7.21
N PHE A 103 2.66 16.21 8.23
CA PHE A 103 2.01 14.89 8.31
C PHE A 103 0.51 15.01 8.44
N SER A 104 -0.22 14.54 7.43
CA SER A 104 -1.68 14.50 7.45
C SER A 104 -2.21 13.10 7.21
N ARG A 105 -3.30 12.79 7.89
CA ARG A 105 -4.04 11.54 7.77
C ARG A 105 -4.55 11.40 6.35
N THR A 106 -4.26 10.28 5.71
CA THR A 106 -4.65 9.97 4.33
C THR A 106 -5.17 8.54 4.30
N LEU A 107 -6.37 8.34 3.76
CA LEU A 107 -6.94 7.00 3.55
C LEU A 107 -6.91 6.68 2.07
N VAL A 108 -6.47 5.48 1.73
CA VAL A 108 -6.51 4.94 0.37
C VAL A 108 -7.30 3.64 0.40
N PHE A 109 -8.37 3.61 -0.38
CA PHE A 109 -9.20 2.46 -0.64
C PHE A 109 -9.01 2.03 -2.10
N LEU A 110 -8.61 0.78 -2.32
CA LEU A 110 -8.51 0.18 -3.65
C LEU A 110 -9.46 -1.02 -3.75
N LYS A 111 -10.48 -0.92 -4.60
CA LYS A 111 -11.43 -2.01 -4.84
C LYS A 111 -10.75 -3.11 -5.65
N LYS A 112 -10.59 -4.28 -5.04
CA LYS A 112 -10.13 -5.49 -5.73
C LYS A 112 -10.66 -6.75 -5.06
N ASP A 113 -11.43 -7.53 -5.80
CA ASP A 113 -11.77 -8.88 -5.39
C ASP A 113 -10.56 -9.78 -5.51
N THR A 114 -10.25 -10.48 -4.43
CA THR A 114 -9.04 -11.30 -4.27
C THR A 114 -9.41 -12.68 -3.79
N SER A 115 -8.64 -13.69 -4.22
CA SER A 115 -8.66 -14.99 -3.56
C SER A 115 -8.02 -14.90 -2.16
N TRP A 116 -8.25 -15.90 -1.32
CA TRP A 116 -7.81 -15.91 0.09
C TRP A 116 -6.28 -15.89 0.30
N LYS A 117 -5.47 -16.14 -0.75
CA LYS A 117 -4.00 -16.05 -0.71
C LYS A 117 -3.45 -14.77 -1.35
N GLN A 118 -4.32 -13.93 -1.89
CA GLN A 118 -3.91 -12.70 -2.55
C GLN A 118 -4.00 -11.55 -1.56
N HIS A 119 -2.90 -10.81 -1.47
CA HIS A 119 -2.78 -9.62 -0.66
C HIS A 119 -2.42 -8.46 -1.57
N VAL A 120 -3.07 -7.32 -1.35
CA VAL A 120 -2.77 -6.08 -2.08
C VAL A 120 -1.75 -5.28 -1.31
N PHE A 121 -0.74 -4.86 -2.04
CA PHE A 121 0.18 -3.79 -1.65
C PHE A 121 -0.12 -2.58 -2.55
N ILE A 122 0.23 -1.39 -2.10
CA ILE A 122 0.38 -0.23 -2.97
C ILE A 122 1.85 0.12 -3.11
N ARG A 123 2.19 0.63 -4.28
CA ARG A 123 3.50 1.18 -4.63
C ARG A 123 3.26 2.52 -5.29
N GLY A 124 3.93 3.57 -4.84
CA GLY A 124 3.58 4.92 -5.22
C GLY A 124 4.63 5.96 -4.86
N GLY A 125 4.36 7.23 -5.11
CA GLY A 125 5.29 8.31 -4.83
C GLY A 125 5.08 9.48 -5.79
N LEU A 126 6.18 10.11 -6.17
CA LEU A 126 6.22 11.33 -6.97
C LEU A 126 6.95 11.12 -8.30
N SER A 127 6.65 10.01 -8.99
CA SER A 127 7.32 9.68 -10.25
C SER A 127 7.05 10.73 -11.33
N HIS A 128 5.84 11.29 -11.41
CA HIS A 128 5.51 12.39 -12.33
C HIS A 128 6.42 13.62 -12.15
N LEU A 129 6.64 14.05 -10.90
CA LEU A 129 7.44 15.23 -10.58
C LEU A 129 8.92 15.02 -10.95
N ASN A 130 9.38 13.77 -10.86
CA ASN A 130 10.74 13.36 -11.15
C ASN A 130 10.90 12.76 -12.56
N ARG A 131 9.95 12.99 -13.49
CA ARG A 131 10.00 12.50 -14.88
C ARG A 131 10.23 10.98 -14.98
N ASN A 132 9.66 10.22 -14.06
CA ASN A 132 9.83 8.78 -13.87
C ASN A 132 11.27 8.33 -13.57
N ALA A 133 12.15 9.23 -13.13
CA ALA A 133 13.52 8.92 -12.72
C ALA A 133 13.58 8.59 -11.22
N CYS A 134 12.90 7.52 -10.81
CA CYS A 134 12.99 6.98 -9.46
C CYS A 134 14.26 6.13 -9.30
N SER A 135 14.76 6.00 -8.07
CA SER A 135 15.87 5.08 -7.80
C SER A 135 15.42 3.64 -8.11
N PRO A 136 16.22 2.83 -8.84
CA PRO A 136 15.79 1.50 -9.25
C PRO A 136 16.00 0.45 -8.16
N GLY A 137 15.07 -0.49 -8.04
CA GLY A 137 15.16 -1.64 -7.13
C GLY A 137 14.84 -1.32 -5.67
N PRO A 138 14.53 -2.36 -4.87
CA PRO A 138 14.17 -2.17 -3.47
C PRO A 138 15.34 -1.61 -2.66
N TYR A 139 15.08 -1.26 -1.40
CA TYR A 139 16.10 -0.92 -0.39
C TYR A 139 16.79 0.44 -0.54
N GLN A 140 16.37 1.27 -1.50
CA GLN A 140 17.00 2.56 -1.81
C GLN A 140 16.11 3.78 -1.54
N GLN A 141 14.96 3.59 -0.91
CA GLN A 141 13.92 4.60 -0.71
C GLN A 141 14.41 5.88 -0.02
N HIS A 142 15.35 5.76 0.93
CA HIS A 142 15.91 6.91 1.65
C HIS A 142 16.63 7.93 0.75
N ASN A 143 17.09 7.53 -0.44
CA ASN A 143 17.71 8.40 -1.45
C ASN A 143 16.85 8.54 -2.71
N ASP A 144 15.68 7.90 -2.78
CA ASP A 144 14.82 7.95 -3.96
C ASP A 144 14.06 9.28 -4.01
N PRO A 145 14.26 10.10 -5.06
CA PRO A 145 13.54 11.37 -5.19
C PRO A 145 12.03 11.19 -5.38
N CYS A 146 11.57 10.00 -5.77
CA CYS A 146 10.16 9.66 -5.88
C CYS A 146 9.52 9.23 -4.55
N ALA A 147 10.32 8.75 -3.59
CA ALA A 147 9.79 8.16 -2.36
C ALA A 147 9.21 9.22 -1.43
N MET A 148 8.10 8.87 -0.77
CA MET A 148 7.42 9.74 0.17
C MET A 148 7.42 9.14 1.57
N VAL A 149 7.78 9.94 2.58
CA VAL A 149 7.74 9.47 3.97
C VAL A 149 6.29 9.23 4.41
N ILE A 150 6.03 8.03 4.93
CA ILE A 150 4.74 7.60 5.47
C ILE A 150 4.89 7.06 6.90
N LYS A 151 3.79 7.04 7.64
CA LYS A 151 3.68 6.31 8.90
C LYS A 151 2.34 5.60 8.95
N HIS A 152 2.37 4.30 9.23
CA HIS A 152 1.14 3.54 9.39
C HIS A 152 0.38 3.94 10.64
N ILE A 153 -0.88 4.32 10.46
CA ILE A 153 -1.85 4.55 11.55
C ILE A 153 -3.14 3.77 11.32
N THR A 154 -3.09 2.74 10.47
CA THR A 154 -4.28 2.02 10.03
C THR A 154 -5.03 1.36 11.16
N THR A 155 -6.28 1.77 11.30
CA THR A 155 -7.19 1.22 12.29
C THR A 155 -7.63 -0.18 11.87
N MET A 156 -7.22 -1.18 12.66
CA MET A 156 -7.58 -2.58 12.39
C MET A 156 -9.03 -2.86 12.82
N PRO A 157 -9.82 -3.58 12.00
CA PRO A 157 -11.14 -4.10 12.37
C PRO A 157 -11.11 -4.87 13.68
N THR A 158 -12.10 -4.64 14.54
CA THR A 158 -12.25 -5.41 15.79
C THR A 158 -12.44 -6.91 15.49
N LYS A 159 -13.13 -7.23 14.40
CA LYS A 159 -13.32 -8.60 13.88
C LYS A 159 -12.55 -8.79 12.60
N CYS A 160 -11.24 -8.66 12.64
CA CYS A 160 -10.43 -8.80 11.45
C CYS A 160 -10.18 -10.27 11.06
N PRO A 161 -10.19 -10.63 9.76
CA PRO A 161 -9.72 -11.94 9.32
C PRO A 161 -8.24 -12.11 9.70
N PRO A 162 -7.83 -13.24 10.30
CA PRO A 162 -6.43 -13.48 10.65
C PRO A 162 -5.50 -13.32 9.45
N SER A 163 -5.94 -13.80 8.27
CA SER A 163 -5.22 -13.74 6.99
C SER A 163 -5.18 -12.35 6.33
N SER A 164 -5.62 -11.31 7.02
CA SER A 164 -5.46 -9.93 6.57
C SER A 164 -4.74 -9.13 7.65
N CYS A 165 -5.14 -9.34 8.90
CA CYS A 165 -4.57 -8.63 10.03
C CYS A 165 -3.13 -9.00 10.36
N HIS A 166 -2.80 -10.29 10.35
CA HIS A 166 -1.48 -10.74 10.76
C HIS A 166 -0.44 -10.36 9.71
N GLU A 167 -0.78 -10.52 8.44
CA GLU A 167 -0.05 -10.09 7.27
C GLU A 167 0.22 -8.59 7.30
N TYR A 168 -0.84 -7.77 7.37
CA TYR A 168 -0.70 -6.32 7.41
C TYR A 168 0.21 -5.88 8.55
N ARG A 169 -0.04 -6.37 9.78
CA ARG A 169 0.76 -6.00 10.96
C ARG A 169 2.22 -6.43 10.83
N ALA A 170 2.48 -7.55 10.16
CA ALA A 170 3.84 -8.06 9.97
C ALA A 170 4.58 -7.23 8.92
N TRP A 171 4.00 -7.05 7.74
CA TRP A 171 4.61 -6.33 6.62
C TRP A 171 4.69 -4.81 6.83
N SER A 172 3.79 -4.21 7.62
CA SER A 172 3.80 -2.75 7.85
C SER A 172 4.89 -2.30 8.84
N ARG A 173 5.58 -3.23 9.50
CA ARG A 173 6.66 -2.88 10.44
C ARG A 173 7.87 -2.41 9.65
N GLY A 174 8.40 -1.23 9.98
CA GLY A 174 9.57 -0.69 9.28
C GLY A 174 9.27 -0.14 7.88
N ASP A 175 8.01 -0.19 7.45
CA ASP A 175 7.52 0.47 6.24
C ASP A 175 7.37 1.98 6.52
N SER A 176 8.25 2.77 5.91
CA SER A 176 8.49 4.19 6.18
C SER A 176 8.38 5.06 4.93
N TYR A 177 8.35 4.46 3.74
CA TYR A 177 8.22 5.16 2.47
C TYR A 177 7.15 4.53 1.58
N LEU A 178 6.38 5.38 0.92
CA LEU A 178 5.64 5.01 -0.27
C LEU A 178 6.57 5.23 -1.47
N ASP A 179 6.96 4.14 -2.13
CA ASP A 179 7.83 4.11 -3.33
C ASP A 179 7.33 3.11 -4.40
N PHE A 180 7.94 3.13 -5.59
CA PHE A 180 7.55 2.25 -6.72
C PHE A 180 8.28 0.90 -6.77
N GLU A 181 9.33 0.70 -5.98
CA GLU A 181 10.30 -0.38 -6.12
C GLU A 181 10.11 -1.54 -5.13
N GLY A 182 9.27 -1.38 -4.10
CA GLY A 182 8.80 -2.48 -3.26
C GLY A 182 9.33 -2.39 -1.82
N PRO A 183 9.90 -3.47 -1.24
CA PRO A 183 10.22 -3.46 0.18
C PRO A 183 11.39 -2.55 0.56
N GLU A 184 11.39 -2.12 1.82
CA GLU A 184 12.49 -1.39 2.45
C GLU A 184 13.44 -2.28 3.26
N ILE A 185 14.65 -1.76 3.53
CA ILE A 185 15.61 -2.45 4.40
C ILE A 185 14.99 -2.53 5.79
N GLY A 186 14.82 -3.77 6.27
CA GLY A 186 14.26 -4.01 7.59
C GLY A 186 12.74 -3.88 7.66
N GLN A 187 12.05 -3.72 6.52
CA GLN A 187 10.61 -3.90 6.47
C GLN A 187 10.26 -5.33 6.90
N GLY A 188 9.17 -5.46 7.64
CA GLY A 188 8.77 -6.68 8.28
C GLY A 188 8.40 -7.78 7.29
N ARG A 189 8.43 -9.02 7.78
CA ARG A 189 8.16 -10.24 7.03
C ARG A 189 7.00 -10.98 7.67
N TYR A 190 6.21 -11.67 6.86
CA TYR A 190 5.17 -12.58 7.33
C TYR A 190 5.51 -14.01 6.91
N ASN A 191 5.63 -14.93 7.87
CA ASN A 191 6.03 -16.33 7.63
C ASN A 191 7.28 -16.48 6.74
N GLY A 192 8.27 -15.60 6.94
CA GLY A 192 9.50 -15.59 6.16
C GLY A 192 9.41 -14.85 4.81
N THR A 193 8.21 -14.49 4.35
CA THR A 193 7.99 -13.75 3.09
C THR A 193 8.13 -12.25 3.31
N GLU A 194 8.95 -11.60 2.49
CA GLU A 194 9.12 -10.14 2.45
C GLU A 194 7.84 -9.44 2.00
N ALA A 195 7.71 -8.16 2.38
CA ALA A 195 6.69 -7.31 1.82
C ALA A 195 6.99 -7.00 0.34
N PHE A 196 5.98 -6.54 -0.40
CA PHE A 196 6.13 -6.15 -1.79
C PHE A 196 5.79 -4.68 -2.01
N GLY A 197 6.00 -3.83 -1.00
CA GLY A 197 5.58 -2.43 -0.95
C GLY A 197 4.75 -2.17 0.30
N THR A 198 3.91 -1.13 0.27
CA THR A 198 3.07 -0.77 1.40
C THR A 198 1.84 -1.69 1.50
N PRO A 199 1.69 -2.50 2.56
CA PRO A 199 0.61 -3.48 2.62
C PRO A 199 -0.74 -2.78 2.83
N CYS A 200 -1.78 -3.31 2.21
CA CYS A 200 -3.16 -2.89 2.46
C CYS A 200 -3.91 -3.95 3.26
N LEU A 201 -4.91 -3.49 3.99
CA LEU A 201 -5.80 -4.31 4.78
C LEU A 201 -7.09 -4.59 4.02
N TRP A 202 -7.47 -5.86 3.87
CA TRP A 202 -8.79 -6.21 3.31
C TRP A 202 -9.93 -5.78 4.25
N THR A 203 -10.93 -5.07 3.71
CA THR A 203 -12.08 -4.56 4.47
C THR A 203 -13.42 -4.69 3.74
N THR A 204 -14.50 -4.57 4.50
CA THR A 204 -15.89 -4.49 4.03
C THR A 204 -16.66 -3.42 4.80
N SER A 205 -17.73 -2.88 4.21
CA SER A 205 -18.66 -1.96 4.87
C SER A 205 -19.78 -2.65 5.68
N ASP A 206 -19.87 -3.99 5.64
CA ASP A 206 -20.89 -4.77 6.34
C ASP A 206 -20.50 -5.03 7.81
N PRO A 207 -21.21 -4.45 8.81
CA PRO A 207 -20.89 -4.62 10.24
C PRO A 207 -20.99 -6.05 10.76
N SER A 208 -21.70 -6.93 10.04
CA SER A 208 -21.86 -8.34 10.41
C SER A 208 -20.65 -9.19 10.01
N GLN A 209 -19.83 -8.71 9.07
CA GLN A 209 -18.73 -9.48 8.50
C GLN A 209 -17.40 -9.25 9.22
N ARG A 210 -16.53 -10.27 9.14
CA ARG A 210 -15.12 -10.06 9.46
C ARG A 210 -14.53 -9.09 8.44
N GLY A 211 -13.66 -8.20 8.90
CA GLY A 211 -13.08 -7.14 8.07
C GLY A 211 -13.93 -5.88 8.00
N TYR A 212 -15.04 -5.81 8.73
CA TYR A 212 -15.78 -4.56 8.90
C TYR A 212 -14.85 -3.44 9.37
N ASN A 213 -14.73 -2.39 8.58
CA ASN A 213 -14.00 -1.19 8.96
C ASN A 213 -14.95 0.01 8.89
N PRO A 214 -15.10 0.82 9.96
CA PRO A 214 -16.04 1.95 9.96
C PRO A 214 -15.71 3.04 8.95
N PHE A 215 -14.48 3.08 8.43
CA PHE A 215 -14.10 4.00 7.35
C PHE A 215 -14.47 3.46 5.97
N ASN A 216 -14.63 2.14 5.80
CA ASN A 216 -15.13 1.58 4.55
C ASN A 216 -16.65 1.72 4.48
N LYS A 217 -17.12 2.66 3.65
CA LYS A 217 -18.54 2.85 3.33
C LYS A 217 -18.87 2.45 1.89
N TYR A 218 -17.89 1.90 1.18
CA TYR A 218 -17.89 1.74 -0.27
C TYR A 218 -18.29 0.33 -0.73
N GLY A 219 -18.38 -0.61 0.22
CA GLY A 219 -18.86 -1.97 -0.03
C GLY A 219 -17.85 -3.04 0.35
N TYR A 220 -17.97 -4.18 -0.32
CA TYR A 220 -17.17 -5.38 -0.07
C TYR A 220 -15.81 -5.33 -0.79
N ALA A 221 -14.78 -5.92 -0.19
CA ALA A 221 -13.44 -6.13 -0.77
C ALA A 221 -12.74 -4.85 -1.25
N TYR A 222 -12.71 -3.86 -0.37
CA TYR A 222 -11.77 -2.75 -0.50
C TYR A 222 -10.53 -3.02 0.33
N TRP A 223 -9.38 -2.84 -0.30
CA TRP A 223 -8.08 -2.86 0.35
C TRP A 223 -7.78 -1.45 0.85
N LEU A 224 -7.69 -1.30 2.17
CA LEU A 224 -7.51 -0.05 2.87
C LEU A 224 -6.08 0.06 3.38
N VAL A 225 -5.45 1.22 3.16
CA VAL A 225 -4.36 1.67 4.01
C VAL A 225 -4.64 3.10 4.48
N GLU A 226 -4.34 3.35 5.74
CA GLU A 226 -4.48 4.64 6.40
C GLU A 226 -3.10 5.04 6.95
N LEU A 227 -2.61 6.16 6.45
CA LEU A 227 -1.24 6.63 6.61
C LEU A 227 -1.25 8.07 7.14
N LEU A 228 -0.23 8.42 7.92
CA LEU A 228 0.22 9.81 8.01
C LEU A 228 1.24 10.02 6.91
N MET A 229 0.94 10.92 5.97
CA MET A 229 1.81 11.25 4.85
C MET A 229 2.31 12.68 5.00
N ASP A 230 3.60 12.93 4.75
CA ASP A 230 4.13 14.29 4.77
C ASP A 230 3.67 15.06 3.53
N CYS A 231 2.54 15.77 3.65
CA CYS A 231 1.96 16.51 2.54
C CYS A 231 2.85 17.67 2.07
N ALA A 232 3.79 18.15 2.88
CA ALA A 232 4.73 19.19 2.44
C ALA A 232 5.72 18.68 1.38
N LYS A 233 5.81 17.36 1.20
CA LYS A 233 6.65 16.71 0.18
C LYS A 233 5.89 16.30 -1.08
N THR A 234 4.57 16.50 -1.13
CA THR A 234 3.74 16.19 -2.31
C THR A 234 3.84 17.26 -3.39
N ASP A 235 3.36 16.96 -4.62
CA ASP A 235 3.10 18.00 -5.62
C ASP A 235 1.74 18.67 -5.31
N ASN A 236 1.78 19.76 -4.54
CA ASN A 236 0.59 20.53 -4.20
C ASN A 236 -0.55 19.69 -3.59
N GLY A 237 -0.21 18.76 -2.70
CA GLY A 237 -1.15 17.84 -2.06
C GLY A 237 -1.35 16.53 -2.82
N TRP A 238 -0.78 16.35 -4.00
CA TRP A 238 -1.01 15.18 -4.87
C TRP A 238 0.19 14.22 -4.92
N PHE A 239 -0.12 12.93 -5.02
CA PHE A 239 0.85 11.84 -5.18
C PHE A 239 0.25 10.73 -6.05
N GLU A 240 1.10 9.79 -6.47
CA GLU A 240 0.70 8.69 -7.33
C GLU A 240 0.82 7.35 -6.64
N PHE A 241 0.03 6.36 -7.05
CA PHE A 241 0.29 4.96 -6.71
C PHE A 241 -0.34 3.98 -7.71
N LYS A 242 0.07 2.72 -7.62
CA LYS A 242 -0.56 1.54 -8.22
C LYS A 242 -0.71 0.45 -7.17
N GLY A 243 -1.73 -0.37 -7.33
CA GLY A 243 -1.87 -1.66 -6.69
C GLY A 243 -0.84 -2.67 -7.20
N PHE A 244 -0.45 -3.58 -6.31
CA PHE A 244 0.44 -4.68 -6.58
C PHE A 244 -0.06 -5.94 -5.86
N ILE A 245 -0.15 -7.06 -6.58
CA ILE A 245 -0.43 -8.39 -6.00
C ILE A 245 0.70 -9.32 -6.44
N PRO A 246 1.43 -9.99 -5.54
CA PRO A 246 2.63 -10.77 -5.90
C PRO A 246 2.42 -11.82 -7.00
N SER A 247 1.23 -12.44 -7.07
CA SER A 247 0.91 -13.44 -8.09
C SER A 247 0.40 -12.87 -9.41
N ILE A 248 0.19 -11.55 -9.51
CA ILE A 248 -0.32 -10.85 -10.71
C ILE A 248 0.70 -9.84 -11.22
N GLY A 249 1.35 -9.11 -10.32
CA GLY A 249 2.22 -7.97 -10.62
C GLY A 249 1.56 -6.64 -10.27
N LEU A 250 2.10 -5.59 -10.87
CA LEU A 250 1.62 -4.21 -10.77
C LEU A 250 0.38 -4.01 -11.66
N GLU A 251 -0.52 -3.11 -11.27
CA GLU A 251 -1.64 -2.69 -12.11
C GLU A 251 -1.20 -2.18 -13.49
N LEU A 252 -2.07 -2.40 -14.48
CA LEU A 252 -1.92 -1.86 -15.83
C LEU A 252 -1.95 -0.33 -15.82
N ASP A 253 -1.41 0.30 -16.86
CA ASP A 253 -1.49 1.74 -17.05
C ASP A 253 -2.94 2.18 -17.26
N ILE A 254 -3.39 3.12 -16.43
CA ILE A 254 -4.75 3.66 -16.46
C ILE A 254 -4.77 5.06 -17.08
N LYS A 255 -5.97 5.51 -17.46
CA LYS A 255 -6.23 6.92 -17.74
C LYS A 255 -7.20 7.43 -16.69
N GLN A 256 -6.68 7.98 -15.60
CA GLN A 256 -7.54 8.50 -14.53
C GLN A 256 -8.42 9.63 -15.05
N GLY A 257 -9.73 9.53 -14.79
CA GLY A 257 -10.71 10.57 -15.10
C GLY A 257 -10.74 11.66 -14.04
N GLU A 258 -11.74 12.54 -14.14
CA GLU A 258 -12.08 13.42 -13.02
C GLU A 258 -12.65 12.56 -11.88
N CYS A 259 -12.10 12.72 -10.68
CA CYS A 259 -12.61 12.02 -9.50
C CYS A 259 -13.89 12.69 -9.01
N ALA A 260 -14.86 11.89 -8.58
CA ALA A 260 -16.00 12.38 -7.82
C ALA A 260 -15.56 12.92 -6.44
N GLY A 261 -16.44 13.66 -5.76
CA GLY A 261 -16.21 14.20 -4.41
C GLY A 261 -15.74 15.65 -4.39
N ASP A 262 -15.29 16.12 -3.22
CA ASP A 262 -14.83 17.49 -2.97
C ASP A 262 -13.29 17.62 -2.85
N GLY A 263 -12.58 16.54 -3.16
CA GLY A 263 -11.13 16.44 -3.14
C GLY A 263 -10.39 17.18 -4.26
N GLY A 264 -11.08 17.92 -5.12
CA GLY A 264 -10.49 18.71 -6.20
C GLY A 264 -9.90 17.89 -7.34
N SER A 265 -9.15 18.56 -8.23
CA SER A 265 -8.57 17.95 -9.43
C SER A 265 -7.05 18.05 -9.41
N ALA A 266 -6.37 16.95 -9.74
CA ALA A 266 -4.92 16.94 -9.87
C ALA A 266 -4.47 17.86 -11.03
N PRO A 267 -3.38 18.63 -10.87
CA PRO A 267 -2.89 19.53 -11.90
C PRO A 267 -2.10 18.82 -13.02
N PHE A 268 -1.98 17.49 -12.94
CA PHE A 268 -1.26 16.67 -13.91
C PHE A 268 -2.03 15.39 -14.23
N ARG A 269 -1.58 14.70 -15.29
CA ARG A 269 -2.06 13.38 -15.66
C ARG A 269 -1.02 12.33 -15.34
N SER A 270 -1.48 11.14 -14.97
CA SER A 270 -0.62 9.99 -14.74
C SER A 270 -1.22 8.72 -15.35
N LYS A 271 -0.34 7.75 -15.59
CA LYS A 271 -0.68 6.36 -15.88
C LYS A 271 -0.94 5.51 -14.61
N ASN A 272 -0.68 6.12 -13.45
CA ASN A 272 -0.94 5.63 -12.10
C ASN A 272 -2.25 6.25 -11.57
N HIS A 273 -2.76 5.74 -10.45
CA HIS A 273 -3.77 6.46 -9.68
C HIS A 273 -3.14 7.74 -9.10
N VAL A 274 -3.85 8.87 -9.19
CA VAL A 274 -3.44 10.14 -8.61
C VAL A 274 -4.34 10.45 -7.41
N ALA A 275 -3.74 10.44 -6.22
CA ALA A 275 -4.41 10.59 -4.93
C ALA A 275 -4.00 11.89 -4.25
N ARG A 276 -4.85 12.33 -3.31
CA ARG A 276 -4.67 13.54 -2.51
C ARG A 276 -4.31 13.21 -1.07
N CYS A 277 -3.21 13.80 -0.61
CA CYS A 277 -2.75 13.78 0.77
C CYS A 277 -3.73 14.56 1.66
N GLY A 278 -4.02 14.05 2.85
CA GLY A 278 -5.02 14.66 3.75
C GLY A 278 -6.48 14.35 3.40
N ALA A 279 -6.73 13.38 2.52
CA ALA A 279 -8.06 13.05 2.01
C ALA A 279 -8.39 11.55 2.15
N VAL A 280 -9.66 11.22 1.94
CA VAL A 280 -10.10 9.86 1.62
C VAL A 280 -10.06 9.69 0.12
N ASN A 281 -9.29 8.70 -0.35
CA ASN A 281 -9.12 8.41 -1.76
C ASN A 281 -9.63 7.00 -2.06
N VAL A 282 -10.50 6.88 -3.06
CA VAL A 282 -11.17 5.64 -3.43
C VAL A 282 -10.94 5.37 -4.90
N PHE A 283 -10.39 4.19 -5.19
CA PHE A 283 -10.00 3.77 -6.53
C PHE A 283 -10.44 2.34 -6.81
N TYR A 284 -10.37 1.96 -8.07
CA TYR A 284 -10.78 0.65 -8.57
C TYR A 284 -9.66 0.07 -9.41
N TRP A 285 -9.38 -1.22 -9.18
CA TRP A 285 -8.25 -1.87 -9.81
C TRP A 285 -8.30 -1.80 -11.34
N ASP A 286 -7.18 -1.45 -11.97
CA ASP A 286 -7.04 -1.27 -13.43
C ASP A 286 -8.07 -0.29 -14.06
N SER A 287 -8.60 0.66 -13.28
CA SER A 287 -9.65 1.58 -13.73
C SER A 287 -9.29 3.04 -13.47
N GLY A 288 -9.69 3.92 -14.39
CA GLY A 288 -9.54 5.37 -14.24
C GLY A 288 -10.59 6.04 -13.34
N ALA A 289 -11.57 5.29 -12.83
CA ALA A 289 -12.61 5.82 -11.95
C ALA A 289 -12.08 6.07 -10.52
N CYS A 290 -12.53 7.14 -9.89
CA CYS A 290 -12.10 7.51 -8.55
C CYS A 290 -13.11 8.41 -7.83
N GLU A 291 -13.04 8.40 -6.50
CA GLU A 291 -13.69 9.37 -5.60
C GLU A 291 -12.64 9.87 -4.62
N ILE A 292 -12.53 11.19 -4.47
CA ILE A 292 -11.63 11.82 -3.49
C ILE A 292 -12.46 12.81 -2.68
N SER A 293 -12.47 12.62 -1.37
CA SER A 293 -13.22 13.47 -0.43
C SER A 293 -12.31 13.98 0.68
N LEU A 294 -12.45 15.24 1.06
CA LEU A 294 -11.70 15.84 2.17
C LEU A 294 -12.07 15.17 3.49
N LEU A 295 -11.09 15.06 4.40
CA LEU A 295 -11.36 14.61 5.76
C LEU A 295 -12.04 15.74 6.55
N SER A 296 -13.31 15.54 6.91
CA SER A 296 -14.10 16.41 7.79
C SER A 296 -13.73 16.25 9.27
#